data_AF-A0A4V5NLB0-F1
#
_entry.id   AF-A0A4V5NLB0-F1
#
_cell.length_a   1.000
_cell.length_b   1.000
_cell.length_c   1.000
_cell.angle_alpha   90.00
_cell.angle_beta   90.00
_cell.angle_gamma   90.00
#
_symmetry.space_group_name_H-M   'P 1'
#
loop_
_entity.id
_entity.type
_entity.pdbx_description
1 polymer ?
#
loop_
_entity_poly.entity_id
_entity_poly.type
_entity_poly.pdbx_seq_one_letter_code
_entity_poly.pdbx_strand_id
1 'polypeptide(L)'
;MTLARQALLTVVVALLVLVLWVLFVPAAQPVLARIGVLEPLARIGIVSISSSSEAAQPARRGGGGGGGGGPVQVVAAEPEPRVMNDIVTAIGTAQAVRSVVLTPEVSGKVMRLHVGAGDAVEAGDPILDLDSEAASIALDRAELVRSDAEATVQRLDRLSSSGAVT
;
A
#
# COMPACT_ATOMS: atom_id res chain seq x y z
N MET A 1 -16.27 11.04 -50.58
CA MET A 1 -14.94 11.33 -51.16
C MET A 1 -14.25 10.00 -51.41
N THR A 2 -13.52 9.82 -52.51
CA THR A 2 -13.01 8.49 -52.89
C THR A 2 -11.92 8.01 -51.93
N LEU A 3 -12.07 6.78 -51.43
CA LEU A 3 -11.11 6.13 -50.51
C LEU A 3 -9.68 6.14 -51.07
N ALA A 4 -9.53 6.06 -52.40
CA ALA A 4 -8.25 6.21 -53.10
C ALA A 4 -7.53 7.54 -52.80
N ARG A 5 -8.24 8.67 -52.64
CA ARG A 5 -7.61 9.96 -52.28
C ARG A 5 -7.15 9.97 -50.83
N GLN A 6 -7.89 9.35 -49.91
CA GLN A 6 -7.46 9.23 -48.51
C GLN A 6 -6.27 8.26 -48.37
N ALA A 7 -6.29 7.12 -49.05
CA ALA A 7 -5.20 6.15 -49.05
C ALA A 7 -3.89 6.74 -49.62
N LEU A 8 -3.98 7.55 -50.69
CA LEU A 8 -2.81 8.26 -51.21
C LEU A 8 -2.24 9.24 -50.18
N LEU A 9 -3.11 10.00 -49.51
CA LEU A 9 -2.72 11.03 -48.54
C LEU A 9 -2.11 10.40 -47.27
N THR A 10 -2.65 9.28 -46.78
CA THR A 10 -2.06 8.55 -45.63
C THR A 10 -0.71 7.93 -45.97
N VAL A 11 -0.53 7.39 -47.19
CA VAL A 11 0.78 6.86 -47.63
C VAL A 11 1.83 7.97 -47.74
N VAL A 12 1.47 9.13 -48.29
CA VAL A 12 2.38 10.29 -48.38
C VAL A 12 2.77 10.81 -46.99
N VAL A 13 1.81 10.92 -46.07
CA VAL A 13 2.08 11.34 -44.68
C VAL A 13 2.95 10.30 -43.95
N ALA A 14 2.67 9.01 -44.11
CA ALA A 14 3.48 7.94 -43.51
C ALA A 14 4.92 7.95 -44.04
N LEU A 15 5.13 8.18 -45.33
CA LEU A 15 6.47 8.32 -45.92
C LEU A 15 7.19 9.57 -45.39
N LEU A 16 6.52 10.72 -45.28
CA LEU A 16 7.12 11.92 -44.70
C LEU A 16 7.52 11.73 -43.23
N VAL A 17 6.67 11.09 -42.43
CA VAL A 17 6.98 10.76 -41.03
C VAL A 17 8.15 9.79 -40.93
N LEU A 18 8.21 8.77 -41.79
CA LEU A 18 9.31 7.80 -41.82
C LEU A 18 10.64 8.47 -42.23
N VAL A 19 10.63 9.33 -43.24
CA VAL A 19 11.82 10.12 -43.65
C VAL A 19 12.27 11.06 -42.52
N LEU A 20 11.35 11.77 -41.88
CA LEU A 20 11.67 12.65 -40.74
C LEU A 20 12.27 11.86 -39.56
N TRP A 21 11.70 10.70 -39.24
CA TRP A 21 12.19 9.84 -38.16
C TRP A 21 13.60 9.29 -38.44
N VAL A 22 13.86 8.86 -39.68
CA VAL A 22 15.18 8.37 -40.11
C VAL A 22 16.23 9.49 -40.14
N LEU A 23 15.85 10.73 -40.49
CA LEU A 23 16.77 11.88 -40.50
C LEU A 23 17.10 12.41 -39.09
N PHE A 24 16.16 12.36 -38.15
CA PHE A 24 16.32 13.01 -36.84
C PHE A 24 16.76 12.07 -35.71
N VAL A 25 16.68 10.74 -35.90
CA VAL A 25 17.01 9.75 -34.85
C VAL A 25 18.10 8.77 -35.34
N PRO A 26 19.39 8.97 -34.99
CA PRO A 26 20.47 8.07 -35.42
C PRO A 26 20.32 6.63 -34.86
N ALA A 27 19.53 6.44 -33.80
CA ALA A 27 19.21 5.13 -33.23
C ALA A 27 18.22 4.29 -34.07
N ALA A 28 17.65 4.80 -35.18
CA ALA A 28 16.79 4.03 -36.07
C ALA A 28 17.57 3.02 -36.95
N GLN A 29 18.83 3.31 -37.25
CA GLN A 29 19.74 2.51 -38.09
C GLN A 29 19.75 1.00 -37.75
N PRO A 30 19.96 0.55 -36.49
CA PRO A 30 20.00 -0.88 -36.15
C PRO A 30 18.67 -1.62 -36.30
N VAL A 31 17.52 -0.92 -36.27
CA VAL A 31 16.20 -1.54 -36.42
C VAL A 31 15.89 -1.78 -37.90
N LEU A 32 16.14 -0.79 -38.76
CA LEU A 32 15.97 -0.95 -40.21
C LEU A 32 16.92 -2.02 -40.77
N ALA A 33 18.12 -2.19 -40.19
CA ALA A 33 19.07 -3.23 -40.57
C ALA A 33 18.49 -4.65 -40.43
N ARG A 34 17.79 -4.92 -39.32
CA ARG A 34 17.19 -6.25 -39.04
C ARG A 34 16.03 -6.60 -39.97
N ILE A 35 15.40 -5.60 -40.59
CA ILE A 35 14.26 -5.78 -41.51
C ILE A 35 14.73 -5.81 -42.98
N GLY A 36 16.02 -5.56 -43.24
CA GLY A 36 16.60 -5.60 -44.61
C GLY A 36 16.26 -4.39 -45.48
N VAL A 37 15.55 -3.39 -44.94
CA VAL A 37 15.02 -2.24 -45.69
C VAL A 37 16.07 -1.13 -45.88
N LEU A 38 17.23 -1.21 -45.22
CA LEU A 38 18.33 -0.24 -45.42
C LEU A 38 18.90 -0.24 -46.84
N GLU A 39 19.14 -1.40 -47.44
CA GLU A 39 19.78 -1.49 -48.77
C GLU A 39 19.01 -0.74 -49.88
N PRO A 40 17.69 -0.92 -50.06
CA PRO A 40 16.96 -0.18 -51.08
C PRO A 40 16.90 1.33 -50.81
N LEU A 41 16.78 1.78 -49.56
CA LEU A 41 16.78 3.23 -49.26
C LEU A 41 18.17 3.87 -49.42
N ALA A 42 19.24 3.14 -49.11
CA ALA A 42 20.61 3.58 -49.38
C ALA A 42 20.89 3.69 -50.89
N ARG A 43 20.41 2.74 -51.70
CA ARG A 43 20.53 2.78 -53.17
C ARG A 43 19.79 3.95 -53.82
N ILE A 44 18.73 4.45 -53.18
CA ILE A 44 17.97 5.63 -53.61
C ILE A 44 18.58 6.94 -53.06
N GLY A 45 19.65 6.86 -52.24
CA GLY A 45 20.42 8.01 -51.76
C GLY A 45 19.78 8.78 -50.60
N ILE A 46 18.75 8.22 -49.95
CA ILE A 46 18.01 8.88 -48.86
C ILE A 46 18.72 8.72 -47.51
N VAL A 47 19.57 7.69 -47.35
CA VAL A 47 20.27 7.37 -46.11
C VAL A 47 21.71 6.96 -46.39
N SER A 48 22.68 7.56 -45.69
CA SER A 48 24.08 7.09 -45.69
C SER A 48 24.27 5.99 -44.66
N ILE A 49 24.46 4.76 -45.13
CA ILE A 49 24.92 3.63 -44.31
C ILE A 49 26.44 3.75 -44.11
N SER A 50 26.85 4.55 -43.13
CA SER A 50 28.21 4.55 -42.62
C SER A 50 28.43 3.31 -41.75
N SER A 51 28.66 2.16 -42.39
CA SER A 51 29.11 0.94 -41.72
C SER A 51 30.56 1.12 -41.25
N SER A 52 30.72 1.68 -40.05
CA SER A 52 32.00 1.99 -39.41
C SER A 52 32.74 0.74 -38.92
N SER A 53 33.36 0.03 -39.87
CA SER A 53 34.48 -0.89 -39.62
C SER A 53 35.68 -0.42 -40.42
N GLU A 54 36.24 0.71 -40.00
CA GLU A 54 37.29 1.42 -40.74
C GLU A 54 38.69 0.93 -40.35
N ALA A 55 39.18 -0.10 -41.06
CA ALA A 55 40.60 -0.35 -41.15
C ALA A 55 41.22 0.74 -42.05
N ALA A 56 41.86 1.73 -41.43
CA ALA A 56 42.30 2.95 -42.09
C ALA A 56 43.38 2.71 -43.16
N GLN A 57 43.14 3.29 -44.34
CA GLN A 57 44.11 3.65 -45.37
C GLN A 57 43.50 4.82 -46.16
N PRO A 58 44.29 5.64 -46.90
CA PRO A 58 45.60 5.32 -47.49
C PRO A 58 46.74 6.35 -47.26
N ALA A 59 47.95 6.23 -47.84
CA ALA A 59 48.35 6.82 -49.15
C ALA A 59 49.82 6.51 -49.53
N ARG A 60 50.33 6.70 -50.77
CA ARG A 60 49.72 6.92 -52.10
C ARG A 60 48.92 5.68 -52.55
N ARG A 61 48.01 5.86 -53.52
CA ARG A 61 46.68 5.19 -53.58
C ARG A 61 45.70 5.82 -52.56
N GLY A 62 45.48 7.15 -52.65
CA GLY A 62 44.51 7.95 -51.88
C GLY A 62 45.12 8.92 -50.83
N GLY A 63 44.40 9.24 -49.75
CA GLY A 63 44.79 10.12 -48.62
C GLY A 63 44.10 9.73 -47.30
N GLY A 64 44.81 9.69 -46.16
CA GLY A 64 44.36 9.05 -44.90
C GLY A 64 43.98 9.99 -43.73
N GLY A 65 43.43 9.41 -42.65
CA GLY A 65 43.01 10.08 -41.41
C GLY A 65 42.23 9.11 -40.52
N GLY A 66 42.43 9.12 -39.20
CA GLY A 66 41.82 8.14 -38.29
C GLY A 66 40.48 8.57 -37.71
N GLY A 67 39.56 7.60 -37.53
CA GLY A 67 38.27 7.78 -36.88
C GLY A 67 37.82 6.51 -36.16
N GLY A 68 38.47 6.18 -35.04
CA GLY A 68 38.27 4.92 -34.33
C GLY A 68 36.84 4.74 -33.80
N GLY A 69 36.13 3.74 -34.33
CA GLY A 69 34.81 3.29 -33.87
C GLY A 69 34.81 1.85 -33.35
N GLY A 70 35.95 1.35 -32.88
CA GLY A 70 36.05 0.01 -32.28
C GLY A 70 35.22 -0.07 -30.98
N PRO A 71 34.65 -1.25 -30.64
CA PRO A 71 33.89 -1.40 -29.40
C PRO A 71 34.76 -1.04 -28.19
N VAL A 72 34.25 -0.16 -27.34
CA VAL A 72 34.96 0.30 -26.14
C VAL A 72 35.22 -0.89 -25.24
N GLN A 73 36.50 -1.18 -24.99
CA GLN A 73 36.89 -2.28 -24.12
C GLN A 73 36.58 -1.91 -22.68
N VAL A 74 35.57 -2.57 -22.11
CA VAL A 74 35.16 -2.41 -20.72
C VAL A 74 35.70 -3.54 -19.87
N VAL A 75 36.14 -3.21 -18.66
CA VAL A 75 36.53 -4.20 -17.63
C VAL A 75 35.32 -4.37 -16.71
N ALA A 76 34.77 -5.58 -16.68
CA ALA A 76 33.73 -5.98 -15.73
C ALA A 76 34.34 -6.82 -14.61
N ALA A 77 33.74 -6.75 -13.42
CA ALA A 77 34.05 -7.60 -12.27
C ALA A 77 32.77 -8.34 -11.84
N GLU A 78 32.91 -9.57 -11.36
CA GLU A 78 31.78 -10.30 -10.78
C GLU A 78 31.41 -9.75 -9.39
N PRO A 79 30.12 -9.67 -9.05
CA PRO A 79 29.68 -9.19 -7.75
C PRO A 79 29.91 -10.24 -6.65
N GLU A 80 30.79 -9.94 -5.69
CA GLU A 80 30.99 -10.77 -4.51
C GLU A 80 29.97 -10.45 -3.40
N PRO A 81 29.27 -11.45 -2.83
CA PRO A 81 28.40 -11.22 -1.68
C PRO A 81 29.23 -10.91 -0.42
N ARG A 82 29.09 -9.70 0.10
CA ARG A 82 29.74 -9.22 1.34
C ARG A 82 28.71 -9.01 2.44
N VAL A 83 29.03 -9.44 3.65
CA VAL A 83 28.22 -9.11 4.84
C VAL A 83 28.41 -7.64 5.18
N MET A 84 27.30 -6.88 5.18
CA MET A 84 27.28 -5.46 5.52
C MET A 84 26.62 -5.28 6.89
N ASN A 85 27.37 -4.76 7.86
CA ASN A 85 26.89 -4.55 9.24
C ASN A 85 26.42 -3.10 9.42
N ASP A 86 25.36 -2.72 8.72
CA ASP A 86 24.77 -1.39 8.85
C ASP A 86 23.94 -1.30 10.14
N ILE A 87 24.35 -0.42 11.06
CA ILE A 87 23.63 -0.16 12.32
C ILE A 87 22.53 0.87 12.04
N VAL A 88 21.28 0.42 11.97
CA VAL A 88 20.11 1.30 11.82
C VAL A 88 19.55 1.66 13.19
N THR A 89 19.85 2.87 13.66
CA THR A 89 19.29 3.42 14.89
C THR A 89 17.94 4.09 14.60
N ALA A 90 16.87 3.59 15.22
CA ALA A 90 15.55 4.22 15.21
C ALA A 90 15.15 4.65 16.63
N ILE A 91 14.61 5.87 16.76
CA ILE A 91 14.03 6.37 18.01
C ILE A 91 12.51 6.23 17.90
N GLY A 92 11.88 5.62 18.92
CA GLY A 92 10.43 5.44 18.99
C GLY A 92 9.90 5.81 20.37
N THR A 93 8.61 6.13 20.43
CA THR A 93 7.91 6.48 21.67
C THR A 93 7.08 5.30 22.15
N ALA A 94 7.21 4.93 23.42
CA ALA A 94 6.34 3.92 24.03
C ALA A 94 4.93 4.47 24.26
N GLN A 95 3.91 3.63 24.10
CA GLN A 95 2.51 3.95 24.40
C GLN A 95 1.91 2.83 25.26
N ALA A 96 0.90 3.18 26.06
CA ALA A 96 0.21 2.20 26.90
C ALA A 96 -0.54 1.18 26.03
N VAL A 97 -0.33 -0.12 26.29
CA VAL A 97 -1.00 -1.22 25.57
C VAL A 97 -2.53 -1.16 25.74
N ARG A 98 -2.98 -0.69 26.90
CA ARG A 98 -4.37 -0.40 27.23
C ARG A 98 -4.41 0.86 28.10
N SER A 99 -5.37 1.74 27.85
CA SER A 99 -5.66 2.91 28.67
C SER A 99 -7.18 2.99 28.81
N VAL A 100 -7.66 3.15 30.04
CA VAL A 100 -9.09 3.18 30.37
C VAL A 100 -9.33 4.35 31.32
N VAL A 101 -10.33 5.17 31.02
CA VAL A 101 -10.83 6.19 31.94
C VAL A 101 -12.01 5.58 32.70
N LEU A 102 -11.87 5.46 34.02
CA LEU A 102 -12.94 4.94 34.88
C LEU A 102 -13.93 6.06 35.23
N THR A 103 -15.20 5.82 34.97
CA THR A 103 -16.32 6.72 35.30
C THR A 103 -17.40 5.89 35.97
N PRO A 104 -18.04 6.35 37.07
CA PRO A 104 -19.16 5.63 37.66
C PRO A 104 -20.36 5.53 36.72
N GLU A 105 -21.04 4.38 36.73
CA GLU A 105 -22.29 4.17 35.97
C GLU A 105 -23.48 4.94 36.56
N VAL A 106 -23.43 5.23 37.87
CA VAL A 106 -24.47 5.95 38.61
C VAL A 106 -23.91 7.20 39.30
N SER A 107 -24.70 8.27 39.29
CA SER A 107 -24.40 9.48 40.06
C SER A 107 -24.57 9.23 41.55
N GLY A 108 -23.53 9.52 42.34
CA GLY A 108 -23.56 9.37 43.79
C GLY A 108 -22.46 10.19 44.48
N LYS A 109 -22.54 10.30 45.81
CA LYS A 109 -21.49 10.94 46.61
C LYS A 109 -20.35 9.93 46.81
N VAL A 110 -19.10 10.36 46.63
CA VAL A 110 -17.92 9.56 46.99
C VAL A 110 -17.87 9.41 48.51
N MET A 111 -17.86 8.17 49.01
CA MET A 111 -17.77 7.84 50.43
C MET A 111 -16.35 7.43 50.83
N ARG A 112 -15.65 6.71 49.96
CA ARG A 112 -14.26 6.28 50.16
C ARG A 112 -13.54 6.13 48.82
N LEU A 113 -12.26 6.48 48.80
CA LEU A 113 -11.33 6.12 47.74
C LEU A 113 -10.33 5.12 48.34
N HIS A 114 -10.12 3.98 47.69
CA HIS A 114 -9.25 2.91 48.21
C HIS A 114 -7.83 2.96 47.63
N VAL A 115 -7.62 3.72 46.56
CA VAL A 115 -6.36 3.75 45.78
C VAL A 115 -5.77 5.15 45.70
N GLY A 116 -4.44 5.22 45.76
CA GLY A 116 -3.62 6.41 45.57
C GLY A 116 -3.11 6.59 44.15
N ALA A 117 -2.45 7.72 43.90
CA ALA A 117 -1.84 8.01 42.61
C ALA A 117 -0.55 7.20 42.42
N GLY A 118 -0.54 6.30 41.43
CA GLY A 118 0.60 5.43 41.11
C GLY A 118 0.50 4.02 41.69
N ASP A 119 -0.56 3.69 42.43
CA ASP A 119 -0.79 2.35 42.95
C ASP A 119 -1.06 1.34 41.81
N ALA A 120 -0.56 0.12 41.98
CA ALA A 120 -0.89 -1.00 41.11
C ALA A 120 -2.21 -1.63 41.58
N VAL A 121 -3.11 -1.92 40.64
CA VAL A 121 -4.44 -2.52 40.89
C VAL A 121 -4.69 -3.68 39.93
N GLU A 122 -5.41 -4.69 40.39
CA GLU A 122 -5.84 -5.83 39.61
C GLU A 122 -7.31 -5.71 39.17
N ALA A 123 -7.73 -6.59 38.25
CA ALA A 123 -9.08 -6.55 37.70
C ALA A 123 -10.10 -7.08 38.72
N GLY A 124 -10.95 -6.18 39.23
CA GLY A 124 -11.95 -6.47 40.26
C GLY A 124 -11.67 -5.78 41.59
N ASP A 125 -10.51 -5.14 41.76
CA ASP A 125 -10.20 -4.39 42.97
C ASP A 125 -11.15 -3.19 43.16
N PRO A 126 -11.65 -2.95 44.39
CA PRO A 126 -12.51 -1.81 44.67
C PRO A 126 -11.69 -0.52 44.61
N ILE A 127 -11.97 0.33 43.63
CA ILE A 127 -11.31 1.64 43.46
C ILE A 127 -11.95 2.71 44.36
N LEU A 128 -13.28 2.68 44.46
CA LEU A 128 -14.14 3.77 44.92
C LEU A 128 -15.42 3.18 45.54
N ASP A 129 -15.78 3.62 46.74
CA ASP A 129 -17.11 3.40 47.32
C ASP A 129 -17.99 4.64 47.08
N LEU A 130 -19.16 4.44 46.46
CA LEU A 130 -20.22 5.44 46.37
C LEU A 130 -21.27 5.24 47.47
N ASP A 131 -21.96 6.33 47.80
CA ASP A 131 -23.10 6.34 48.71
C ASP A 131 -24.26 5.50 48.15
N SER A 132 -24.59 4.40 48.82
CA SER A 132 -25.51 3.36 48.35
C SER A 132 -26.82 3.27 49.12
N GLU A 133 -27.06 4.13 50.12
CA GLU A 133 -28.21 4.02 51.04
C GLU A 133 -29.57 4.01 50.29
N ALA A 134 -29.74 4.91 49.31
CA ALA A 134 -30.95 4.95 48.49
C ALA A 134 -31.08 3.70 47.58
N ALA A 135 -29.97 3.12 47.15
CA ALA A 135 -29.95 1.93 46.31
C ALA A 135 -30.25 0.66 47.11
N SER A 136 -29.75 0.52 48.34
CA SER A 136 -30.09 -0.60 49.22
C SER A 136 -31.57 -0.57 49.62
N ILE A 137 -32.11 0.59 49.99
CA ILE A 137 -33.56 0.73 50.30
C ILE A 137 -34.43 0.37 49.09
N ALA A 138 -33.99 0.74 47.87
CA ALA A 138 -34.70 0.37 46.65
C ALA A 138 -34.63 -1.15 46.35
N LEU A 139 -33.48 -1.78 46.63
CA LEU A 139 -33.29 -3.23 46.52
C LEU A 139 -34.17 -3.99 47.52
N ASP A 140 -34.09 -3.65 48.82
CA ASP A 140 -34.89 -4.26 49.89
C ASP A 140 -36.40 -4.22 49.56
N ARG A 141 -36.87 -3.07 49.05
CA ARG A 141 -38.25 -2.90 48.59
C ARG A 141 -38.59 -3.78 47.39
N ALA A 142 -37.69 -3.91 46.42
CA ALA A 142 -37.91 -4.78 45.26
C ALA A 142 -37.95 -6.26 45.66
N GLU A 143 -37.11 -6.68 46.61
CA GLU A 143 -37.11 -8.05 47.15
C GLU A 143 -38.40 -8.36 47.92
N LEU A 144 -38.92 -7.43 48.71
CA LEU A 144 -40.22 -7.59 49.39
C LEU A 144 -41.37 -7.73 48.37
N VAL A 145 -41.41 -6.89 47.33
CA VAL A 145 -42.43 -6.96 46.27
C VAL A 145 -42.33 -8.28 45.50
N ARG A 146 -41.11 -8.75 45.21
CA ARG A 146 -40.87 -10.06 44.59
C ARG A 146 -41.39 -11.21 45.49
N SER A 147 -41.09 -11.17 46.78
CA SER A 147 -41.50 -12.20 47.74
C SER A 147 -43.03 -12.30 47.89
N ASP A 148 -43.74 -11.16 47.93
CA ASP A 148 -45.21 -11.15 47.98
C ASP A 148 -45.86 -11.66 46.68
N ALA A 149 -45.26 -11.33 45.53
CA ALA A 149 -45.68 -11.88 44.23
C ALA A 149 -45.46 -13.41 44.17
N GLU A 150 -44.29 -13.91 44.60
CA GLU A 150 -44.00 -15.35 44.67
C GLU A 150 -44.94 -16.09 45.64
N ALA A 151 -45.23 -15.51 46.81
CA ALA A 151 -46.19 -16.04 47.77
C ALA A 151 -47.63 -16.06 47.21
N THR A 152 -47.99 -15.07 46.39
CA THR A 152 -49.28 -14.99 45.71
C THR A 152 -49.40 -16.05 44.62
N VAL A 153 -48.39 -16.23 43.77
CA VAL A 153 -48.36 -17.32 42.77
C VAL A 153 -48.49 -18.68 43.44
N GLN A 154 -47.66 -18.98 44.44
CA GLN A 154 -47.75 -20.24 45.18
C GLN A 154 -49.13 -20.45 45.86
N ARG A 155 -49.81 -19.38 46.26
CA ARG A 155 -51.18 -19.47 46.81
C ARG A 155 -52.17 -19.84 45.71
N LEU A 156 -52.08 -19.21 44.54
CA LEU A 156 -52.94 -19.52 43.39
C LEU A 156 -52.73 -20.97 42.90
N ASP A 157 -51.49 -21.45 42.82
CA ASP A 157 -51.17 -22.83 42.43
C ASP A 157 -51.80 -23.86 43.39
N ARG A 158 -51.77 -23.59 44.71
CA ARG A 158 -52.41 -24.44 45.74
C ARG A 158 -53.95 -24.40 45.66
N LEU A 159 -54.54 -23.27 45.27
CA LEU A 159 -55.99 -23.14 45.11
C LEU A 159 -56.50 -23.80 43.82
N SER A 160 -55.73 -23.71 42.73
CA SER A 160 -56.00 -24.42 41.48
C SER A 160 -55.91 -25.94 41.67
N SER A 161 -54.82 -26.44 42.27
CA SER A 161 -54.63 -27.88 42.52
C SER A 161 -55.60 -28.49 43.53
N SER A 162 -56.24 -27.69 44.39
CA SER A 162 -57.31 -28.14 45.29
C SER A 162 -58.73 -28.00 44.70
N GLY A 163 -58.87 -27.56 43.44
CA GLY A 163 -60.16 -27.42 42.76
C GLY A 163 -61.03 -26.28 43.29
N ALA A 164 -60.46 -25.35 44.06
CA ALA A 164 -61.18 -24.23 44.68
C ALA A 164 -61.34 -23.01 43.74
N VAL A 165 -60.71 -23.04 42.57
CA VAL A 165 -60.79 -22.02 41.51
C VAL A 165 -60.97 -22.72 40.16
N THR A 166 -61.99 -22.32 39.41
CA THR A 166 -62.30 -22.76 38.03
C THR A 166 -61.72 -21.80 37.00
#